data_AF-A0A968VEX1-F1
#
_entry.id   AF-A0A968VEX1-F1
#
_cell.length_a   1.000
_cell.length_b   1.000
_cell.length_c   1.000
_cell.angle_alpha   90.00
_cell.angle_beta   90.00
_cell.angle_gamma   90.00
#
_symmetry.space_group_name_H-M   'P 1'
#
loop_
_entity.id
_entity.type
_entity.pdbx_description
1 polymer ?
#
loop_
_entity_poly.entity_id
_entity_poly.type
_entity_poly.pdbx_seq_one_letter_code
_entity_poly.pdbx_strand_id
1 'polypeptide(L)'
;MSDKEKIESVFNYQNARSNLYVDIPGEGLKLYPHTKYKNFDKYLEIHPACCKVDPGGPYEVGQSFFEDRILGYDSGDVIVIDFEVRYWNNKDQRKSKKERFENTLTNCGIVRD
;
A
#
# COMPACT_ATOMS: atom_id res chain seq x y z
N MET A 1 -8.39 1.96 -16.21
CA MET A 1 -7.97 2.90 -15.14
C MET A 1 -6.64 3.50 -15.53
N SER A 2 -6.50 4.82 -15.37
CA SER A 2 -5.23 5.54 -15.38
C SER A 2 -4.36 5.16 -14.18
N ASP A 3 -3.05 5.40 -14.26
CA ASP A 3 -2.13 5.10 -13.15
C ASP A 3 -2.50 5.86 -11.87
N LYS A 4 -2.99 7.09 -12.00
CA LYS A 4 -3.50 7.88 -10.87
C LYS A 4 -4.65 7.14 -10.18
N GLU A 5 -5.64 6.66 -10.94
CA GLU A 5 -6.79 5.93 -10.38
C GLU A 5 -6.35 4.62 -9.70
N LYS A 6 -5.37 3.91 -10.28
CA LYS A 6 -4.85 2.66 -9.69
C LYS A 6 -4.16 2.92 -8.34
N ILE A 7 -3.32 3.95 -8.30
CA ILE A 7 -2.63 4.36 -7.07
C ILE A 7 -3.64 4.84 -6.04
N GLU A 8 -4.64 5.63 -6.44
CA GLU A 8 -5.70 6.10 -5.55
C GLU A 8 -6.49 4.95 -4.93
N SER A 9 -6.83 3.92 -5.71
CA SER A 9 -7.47 2.70 -5.20
C SER A 9 -6.62 2.01 -4.12
N VAL A 10 -5.32 1.87 -4.36
CA VAL A 10 -4.39 1.24 -3.40
C VAL A 10 -4.20 2.09 -2.15
N PHE A 11 -4.08 3.41 -2.32
CA PHE A 11 -4.07 4.35 -1.20
C PHE A 11 -5.33 4.20 -0.35
N ASN A 12 -6.51 4.19 -0.98
CA ASN A 12 -7.79 4.06 -0.29
C ASN A 12 -7.90 2.73 0.45
N TYR A 13 -7.45 1.63 -0.18
CA TYR A 13 -7.39 0.32 0.45
C TYR A 13 -6.54 0.34 1.73
N GLN A 14 -5.29 0.83 1.67
CA GLN A 14 -4.43 0.89 2.86
C GLN A 14 -4.95 1.90 3.91
N ASN A 15 -5.45 3.05 3.48
CA ASN A 15 -5.97 4.10 4.36
C ASN A 15 -7.28 3.69 5.06
N ALA A 16 -8.08 2.81 4.46
CA ALA A 16 -9.33 2.33 5.04
C ALA A 16 -9.12 1.34 6.20
N ARG A 17 -7.99 0.62 6.24
CA ARG A 17 -7.69 -0.38 7.26
C ARG A 17 -7.71 0.25 8.67
N SER A 18 -8.08 -0.55 9.67
CA SER A 18 -8.02 -0.08 11.07
C SER A 18 -6.61 -0.11 11.62
N ASN A 19 -5.81 -1.08 11.14
CA ASN A 19 -4.42 -1.23 11.53
C ASN A 19 -3.55 -1.52 10.30
N LEU A 20 -2.29 -1.07 10.38
CA LEU A 20 -1.25 -1.36 9.39
C LEU A 20 -0.05 -2.00 10.06
N TYR A 21 0.62 -2.87 9.32
CA TYR A 21 1.89 -3.43 9.74
C TYR A 21 2.97 -2.36 9.64
N VAL A 22 3.82 -2.31 10.66
CA VAL A 22 4.99 -1.45 10.76
C VAL A 22 6.15 -2.31 11.17
N ASP A 23 7.23 -2.30 10.40
CA ASP A 23 8.45 -3.00 10.77
C ASP A 23 9.20 -2.17 11.83
N ILE A 24 9.46 -2.73 13.01
CA ILE A 24 10.14 -2.01 14.08
C ILE A 24 11.55 -2.61 14.24
N PRO A 25 12.63 -1.82 14.07
CA PRO A 25 13.99 -2.31 14.25
C PRO A 25 14.17 -2.98 15.61
N GLY A 26 14.56 -4.25 15.61
CA GLY A 26 14.77 -5.06 16.81
C GLY A 26 13.50 -5.67 17.43
N GLU A 27 12.30 -5.31 16.95
CA GLU A 27 11.03 -5.90 17.41
C GLU A 27 10.24 -6.61 16.29
N GLY A 28 10.65 -6.43 15.04
CA GLY A 28 10.02 -7.03 13.86
C GLY A 28 8.69 -6.37 13.47
N LEU A 29 7.93 -7.08 12.65
CA LEU A 29 6.65 -6.60 12.11
C LEU A 29 5.57 -6.55 13.21
N LYS A 30 5.03 -5.37 13.46
CA LYS A 30 3.95 -5.16 14.44
C LYS A 30 2.76 -4.45 13.83
N LEU A 31 1.57 -4.77 14.32
CA LEU A 31 0.32 -4.20 13.86
C LEU A 31 -0.07 -3.03 14.77
N TYR A 32 -0.26 -1.83 14.20
CA TYR A 32 -0.66 -0.65 14.95
C TYR A 32 -1.93 -0.02 14.39
N PRO A 33 -2.82 0.51 15.26
CA PRO A 33 -3.86 1.44 14.82
C PRO A 33 -3.21 2.64 14.16
N HIS A 34 -3.61 2.94 12.93
CA HIS A 34 -3.03 4.06 12.19
C HIS A 34 -3.99 5.24 12.05
N THR A 35 -3.41 6.42 11.97
CA THR A 35 -4.13 7.68 11.75
C THR A 35 -4.36 7.88 10.25
N LYS A 36 -5.63 7.82 9.85
CA LYS A 36 -6.06 7.94 8.45
C LYS A 36 -5.76 9.32 7.88
N TYR A 37 -5.39 9.37 6.60
CA TYR A 37 -5.33 10.60 5.82
C TYR A 37 -6.73 11.00 5.38
N LYS A 38 -6.94 12.31 5.15
CA LYS A 38 -8.24 12.86 4.75
C LYS A 38 -8.69 12.33 3.39
N ASN A 39 -7.80 12.35 2.41
CA ASN A 39 -8.01 11.85 1.05
C ASN A 39 -6.66 11.72 0.33
N PHE A 40 -6.69 11.18 -0.88
CA PHE A 40 -5.49 10.94 -1.69
C PHE A 40 -4.80 12.23 -2.15
N ASP A 41 -5.56 13.25 -2.58
CA ASP A 41 -4.94 14.53 -3.02
C ASP A 41 -4.13 15.19 -1.89
N LYS A 42 -4.64 15.20 -0.65
CA LYS A 42 -3.89 15.70 0.52
C LYS A 42 -2.69 14.84 0.87
N TYR A 43 -2.75 13.54 0.59
CA TYR A 43 -1.60 12.67 0.76
C TYR A 43 -0.51 12.97 -0.28
N LEU A 44 -0.88 13.21 -1.54
CA LEU A 44 0.05 13.59 -2.61
C LEU A 44 0.70 14.96 -2.41
N GLU A 45 0.01 15.93 -1.81
CA GLU A 45 0.61 17.23 -1.42
C GLU A 45 1.82 17.04 -0.49
N ILE A 46 1.81 16.00 0.35
CA ILE A 46 2.86 15.70 1.33
C ILE A 46 3.87 14.68 0.76
N HIS A 47 3.41 13.77 -0.10
CA HIS A 47 4.20 12.67 -0.66
C HIS A 47 4.08 12.60 -2.20
N PRO A 48 4.60 13.59 -2.93
CA PRO A 48 4.40 13.67 -4.39
C PRO A 48 5.04 12.51 -5.18
N ALA A 49 6.00 11.81 -4.60
CA ALA A 49 6.71 10.66 -5.21
C ALA A 49 6.45 9.33 -4.47
N CYS A 50 5.28 9.20 -3.83
CA CYS A 50 4.96 8.04 -2.98
C CYS A 50 4.86 6.70 -3.70
N CYS A 51 4.60 6.73 -5.01
CA CYS A 51 3.85 5.65 -5.63
C CYS A 51 4.33 5.38 -7.06
N LYS A 52 4.32 4.10 -7.45
CA LYS A 52 4.72 3.65 -8.79
C LYS A 52 3.80 2.51 -9.24
N VAL A 53 3.44 2.53 -10.53
CA VAL A 53 2.80 1.40 -11.21
C VAL A 53 3.91 0.68 -11.98
N ASP A 54 4.02 -0.63 -11.77
CA ASP A 54 5.03 -1.52 -12.36
C ASP A 54 6.46 -0.98 -12.32
N PRO A 55 7.01 -0.68 -11.13
CA PRO A 55 8.40 -0.22 -11.02
C PRO A 55 9.45 -1.24 -11.48
N GLY A 56 9.04 -2.48 -11.76
CA GLY A 56 9.92 -3.61 -12.05
C GLY A 56 10.57 -4.21 -10.80
N GLY A 57 11.10 -5.42 -10.92
CA GLY A 57 11.76 -6.15 -9.84
C GLY A 57 10.97 -7.36 -9.31
N PRO A 58 11.56 -8.12 -8.37
CA PRO A 58 10.83 -9.17 -7.67
C PRO A 58 9.79 -8.55 -6.73
N TYR A 59 8.56 -9.06 -6.76
CA TYR A 59 7.47 -8.63 -5.89
C TYR A 59 7.08 -9.75 -4.93
N GLU A 60 6.64 -9.41 -3.71
CA GLU A 60 6.13 -10.38 -2.74
C GLU A 60 4.62 -10.63 -2.87
N VAL A 61 3.94 -9.91 -3.75
CA VAL A 61 2.56 -10.25 -4.15
C VAL A 61 2.57 -11.52 -4.99
N GLY A 62 1.65 -12.45 -4.69
CA GLY A 62 1.52 -13.71 -5.43
C GLY A 62 1.53 -13.45 -6.93
N GLN A 63 2.55 -13.99 -7.61
CA GLN A 63 2.75 -13.78 -9.04
C GLN A 63 1.49 -14.21 -9.80
N SER A 64 0.92 -13.30 -10.59
CA SER A 64 0.12 -13.72 -11.75
C SER A 64 1.06 -14.54 -12.63
N PHE A 65 0.68 -15.77 -13.01
CA PHE A 65 1.57 -16.67 -13.72
C PHE A 65 2.01 -16.00 -15.04
N PHE A 66 3.25 -16.25 -15.49
CA PHE A 66 3.79 -15.70 -16.74
C PHE A 66 2.85 -15.93 -17.94
N GLU A 67 2.09 -17.02 -17.90
CA GLU A 67 1.07 -17.42 -18.88
C GLU A 67 -0.15 -16.47 -18.87
N ASP A 68 -0.62 -16.02 -17.71
CA ASP A 68 -1.75 -15.08 -17.58
C ASP A 68 -1.39 -13.69 -18.14
N ARG A 69 -0.12 -13.29 -18.03
CA ARG A 69 0.42 -12.04 -18.58
C ARG A 69 0.51 -12.03 -20.11
N ILE A 70 0.80 -13.17 -20.73
CA ILE A 70 0.91 -13.29 -22.21
C ILE A 70 -0.47 -13.46 -22.85
N LEU A 71 -1.40 -14.10 -22.15
CA LEU A 71 -2.74 -14.39 -22.65
C LEU A 71 -3.76 -13.25 -22.43
N GLY A 72 -3.37 -12.17 -21.74
CA GLY A 72 -4.18 -10.96 -21.57
C GLY A 72 -5.36 -11.12 -20.61
N TYR A 73 -5.32 -12.11 -19.70
CA TYR A 73 -6.41 -12.41 -18.77
C TYR A 73 -6.37 -11.61 -17.46
N ASP A 74 -5.25 -10.96 -17.15
CA ASP A 74 -5.09 -10.11 -15.96
C ASP A 74 -4.20 -8.92 -16.33
N SER A 75 -4.57 -7.68 -15.95
CA SER A 75 -3.72 -6.52 -16.26
C SER A 75 -2.39 -6.57 -15.50
N GLY A 76 -2.25 -7.40 -14.45
CA GLY A 76 -0.94 -7.77 -13.86
C GLY A 76 -0.15 -6.65 -13.19
N ASP A 77 -0.61 -5.40 -13.27
CA ASP A 77 0.12 -4.24 -12.78
C ASP A 77 0.30 -4.31 -11.26
N VAL A 78 1.55 -4.25 -10.83
CA VAL A 78 1.91 -4.13 -9.42
C VAL A 78 2.03 -2.66 -9.06
N ILE A 79 1.16 -2.24 -8.17
CA ILE A 79 1.17 -0.90 -7.61
C ILE A 79 1.95 -0.93 -6.29
N VAL A 80 3.03 -0.15 -6.25
CA VAL A 80 3.84 0.03 -5.05
C VAL A 80 3.52 1.39 -4.46
N ILE A 81 3.18 1.42 -3.17
CA ILE A 81 2.98 2.64 -2.39
C ILE A 81 3.93 2.64 -1.18
N ASP A 82 4.76 3.68 -1.08
CA ASP A 82 5.55 3.99 0.12
C ASP A 82 4.67 4.79 1.08
N PHE A 83 3.82 4.10 1.82
CA PHE A 83 2.80 4.68 2.68
C PHE A 83 3.39 5.10 4.02
N GLU A 84 3.25 6.39 4.41
CA GLU A 84 3.64 6.83 5.74
C GLU A 84 2.56 6.46 6.77
N VAL A 85 2.79 5.37 7.48
CA VAL A 85 1.96 4.89 8.58
C VAL A 85 2.21 5.80 9.79
N ARG A 86 1.16 6.49 10.24
CA ARG A 86 1.19 7.36 11.43
C ARG A 86 0.48 6.64 12.57
N TYR A 87 1.18 6.35 13.66
CA TYR A 87 0.68 5.48 14.74
C TYR A 87 1.13 5.97 16.12
N TRP A 88 0.50 5.43 17.16
CA TRP A 88 0.93 5.59 18.53
C TRP A 88 1.72 4.35 18.95
N ASN A 89 2.91 4.53 19.50
CA ASN A 89 3.67 3.41 20.05
C ASN A 89 3.16 3.03 21.45
N ASN A 90 3.73 1.97 22.02
CA ASN A 90 3.44 1.49 23.38
C ASN A 90 3.77 2.48 24.53
N LYS A 91 4.30 3.67 24.21
CA LYS A 91 4.61 4.74 25.16
C LYS A 91 3.74 5.97 24.94
N ASP A 92 2.62 5.83 24.21
CA ASP A 92 1.72 6.91 23.83
C ASP A 92 2.43 8.07 23.10
N GLN A 93 3.45 7.74 22.30
CA GLN A 93 4.13 8.72 21.46
C GLN A 93 3.66 8.58 20.02
N ARG A 94 3.32 9.72 19.39
CA ARG A 94 3.09 9.77 17.94
C ARG A 94 4.38 9.46 17.22
N LYS A 95 4.32 8.48 16.32
CA LYS A 95 5.38 8.07 15.42
C LYS A 95 4.84 7.99 14.01
N SER A 96 5.76 8.10 13.05
CA SER A 96 5.47 7.76 11.67
C SER A 96 6.61 6.96 11.08
N LYS A 97 6.27 6.04 10.19
CA LYS A 97 7.23 5.25 9.44
C LYS A 97 6.68 5.00 8.04
N LYS A 98 7.56 5.09 7.04
CA LYS A 98 7.23 4.70 5.66
C LYS A 98 7.30 3.18 5.56
N GLU A 99 6.20 2.60 5.12
CA GLU A 99 6.07 1.18 4.85
C GLU A 99 5.73 1.00 3.38
N ARG A 100 6.43 0.07 2.74
CA ARG A 100 6.23 -0.24 1.33
C ARG A 100 5.15 -1.30 1.23
N PHE A 101 4.05 -0.98 0.55
CA PHE A 101 3.00 -1.94 0.23
C PHE A 101 2.97 -2.21 -1.27
N GLU A 102 3.08 -3.49 -1.62
CA GLU A 102 2.93 -3.99 -2.98
C GLU A 102 1.51 -4.54 -3.13
N ASN A 103 0.78 -4.08 -4.14
CA ASN A 103 -0.63 -4.38 -4.30
C ASN A 103 -0.93 -4.67 -5.76
N THR A 104 -1.83 -5.62 -6.00
CA THR A 104 -2.57 -5.71 -7.25
C THR A 104 -3.97 -5.11 -7.04
N LEU A 105 -4.62 -4.65 -8.12
CA LEU A 105 -6.00 -4.15 -8.00
C LEU A 105 -6.97 -5.22 -7.48
N THR A 106 -6.69 -6.49 -7.79
CA THR A 106 -7.44 -7.66 -7.31
C THR A 106 -7.46 -7.74 -5.77
N ASN A 107 -6.39 -7.33 -5.10
CA ASN A 107 -6.31 -7.31 -3.64
C ASN A 107 -7.09 -6.13 -3.01
N CYS A 108 -7.38 -5.08 -3.80
CA CYS A 108 -8.02 -3.85 -3.31
C CYS A 108 -9.55 -3.94 -3.25
N GLY A 109 -10.16 -4.90 -3.97
CA GLY A 109 -11.62 -5.12 -3.99
C GLY A 109 -12.14 -6.00 -2.84
N ILE A 110 -11.26 -6.61 -2.06
CA ILE A 110 -11.64 -7.51 -0.96
C ILE A 110 -11.59 -6.71 0.35
N VAL A 111 -12.70 -6.04 0.69
CA VAL A 111 -12.97 -5.67 2.09
C VAL A 111 -13.52 -6.93 2.75
N ARG A 112 -12.67 -7.66 3.46
CA ARG A 112 -13.14 -8.71 4.39
C ARG A 112 -13.40 -8.03 5.72
N ASP A 113 -14.68 -7.94 6.07
CA ASP A 113 -15.17 -7.59 7.40
C ASP A 113 -14.66 -8.58 8.47
#